data_AF-A0A0C3PDW8-F1
#
_entry.id   AF-A0A0C3PDW8-F1
#
_cell.length_a   1.000
_cell.length_b   1.000
_cell.length_c   1.000
_cell.angle_alpha   90.00
_cell.angle_beta   90.00
_cell.angle_gamma   90.00
#
_symmetry.space_group_name_H-M   'P 1'
#
loop_
_entity.id
_entity.type
_entity.pdbx_description
1 polymer ?
#
loop_
_entity_poly.entity_id
_entity_poly.type
_entity_poly.pdbx_seq_one_letter_code
_entity_poly.pdbx_strand_id
1 'polypeptide(L)'
;MPITEFASLQFKASRSLSEPAILALFQKLFAWQSECSGYPLLFFTNPKAPSEIHLITGWESVEAHEAWIAGERNQELLRVFAPFINILGMVHLDIDFERIPNDAESMICIGR
;
A
#
# COMPACT_ATOMS: atom_id res chain seq x y z
N MET A 1 14.21 13.10 5.97
CA MET A 1 13.17 13.98 5.40
C MET A 1 11.95 13.12 5.15
N PRO A 2 10.73 13.62 5.39
CA PRO A 2 9.52 12.87 5.08
C PRO A 2 9.48 12.46 3.62
N ILE A 3 8.96 11.27 3.35
CA ILE A 3 8.82 10.71 2.00
C ILE A 3 7.40 10.19 1.82
N THR A 4 6.94 10.16 0.57
CA THR A 4 5.74 9.42 0.19
C THR A 4 6.16 8.08 -0.42
N GLU A 5 5.61 6.98 0.10
CA GLU A 5 5.67 5.68 -0.55
C GLU A 5 4.56 5.54 -1.59
N PHE A 6 4.91 5.03 -2.76
CA PHE A 6 3.96 4.47 -3.71
C PHE A 6 4.34 3.03 -4.02
N ALA A 7 3.47 2.08 -3.71
CA ALA A 7 3.70 0.67 -4.04
C ALA A 7 2.57 0.11 -4.89
N SER A 8 2.92 -0.81 -5.79
CA SER A 8 2.00 -1.50 -6.67
C SER A 8 2.04 -2.99 -6.39
N LEU A 9 0.85 -3.55 -6.18
CA LEU A 9 0.61 -4.95 -5.90
C LEU A 9 -0.29 -5.52 -6.98
N GLN A 10 -0.23 -6.83 -7.18
CA GLN A 10 -1.12 -7.55 -8.08
C GLN A 10 -1.64 -8.82 -7.43
N PHE A 11 -2.95 -9.05 -7.48
CA PHE A 11 -3.53 -10.33 -7.06
C PHE A 11 -3.02 -11.50 -7.92
N LYS A 12 -2.66 -12.60 -7.27
CA LYS A 12 -2.39 -13.89 -7.88
C LYS A 12 -3.73 -14.56 -8.22
N ALA A 13 -3.86 -15.03 -9.46
CA ALA A 13 -5.10 -15.62 -10.00
C ALA A 13 -6.31 -14.65 -9.94
N SER A 14 -7.52 -15.17 -10.15
CA SER A 14 -8.78 -14.40 -10.09
C SER A 14 -9.22 -14.10 -8.65
N ARG A 15 -8.30 -13.59 -7.83
CA ARG A 15 -8.57 -13.13 -6.46
C ARG A 15 -8.99 -11.67 -6.44
N SER A 16 -9.70 -11.24 -5.42
CA SER A 16 -10.15 -9.84 -5.31
C SER A 16 -10.40 -9.37 -3.87
N LEU A 17 -10.48 -8.04 -3.70
CA LEU A 17 -10.86 -7.41 -2.43
C LEU A 17 -12.29 -7.72 -1.97
N SER A 18 -13.15 -8.30 -2.82
CA SER A 18 -14.48 -8.74 -2.38
C SER A 18 -14.45 -10.04 -1.56
N GLU A 19 -13.31 -10.75 -1.54
CA GLU A 19 -13.15 -11.93 -0.70
C GLU A 19 -12.92 -11.51 0.77
N PRO A 20 -13.77 -11.95 1.72
CA PRO A 20 -13.69 -11.50 3.12
C PRO A 20 -12.34 -11.75 3.78
N ALA A 21 -11.71 -12.88 3.49
CA ALA A 21 -10.39 -13.23 4.02
C ALA A 21 -9.31 -12.27 3.52
N ILE A 22 -9.35 -11.88 2.23
CA ILE A 22 -8.39 -10.94 1.64
C ILE A 22 -8.64 -9.55 2.20
N LEU A 23 -9.91 -9.12 2.26
CA LEU A 23 -10.28 -7.82 2.83
C LEU A 23 -9.78 -7.67 4.26
N ALA A 24 -9.93 -8.70 5.10
CA ALA A 24 -9.42 -8.69 6.47
C ALA A 24 -7.89 -8.54 6.54
N LEU A 25 -7.14 -9.11 5.59
CA LEU A 25 -5.69 -8.91 5.51
C LEU A 25 -5.32 -7.47 5.12
N PHE A 26 -6.05 -6.86 4.18
CA PHE A 26 -5.85 -5.46 3.82
C PHE A 26 -6.22 -4.50 4.96
N GLN A 27 -7.28 -4.80 5.73
CA GLN A 27 -7.62 -4.05 6.95
C GLN A 27 -6.52 -4.16 8.02
N LYS A 28 -5.90 -5.33 8.15
CA LYS A 28 -4.75 -5.53 9.05
C LYS A 28 -3.52 -4.74 8.59
N LEU A 29 -3.20 -4.79 7.30
CA LEU A 29 -2.12 -4.00 6.69
C LEU A 29 -2.35 -2.50 6.92
N PHE A 30 -3.57 -2.02 6.65
CA PHE A 30 -3.99 -0.64 6.93
C PHE A 30 -3.68 -0.24 8.37
N ALA A 31 -4.20 -1.00 9.34
CA ALA A 31 -4.06 -0.65 10.74
C ALA A 31 -2.59 -0.61 11.17
N TRP A 32 -1.82 -1.66 10.83
CA TRP A 32 -0.44 -1.80 11.32
C TRP A 32 0.53 -0.83 10.67
N GLN A 33 0.44 -0.62 9.36
CA GLN A 33 1.32 0.32 8.66
C GLN A 33 0.96 1.77 9.00
N SER A 34 -0.33 2.08 9.17
CA SER A 34 -0.73 3.44 9.57
C SER A 34 -0.27 3.76 11.00
N GLU A 35 -0.39 2.81 11.93
CA GLU A 35 0.12 2.95 13.29
C GLU A 35 1.64 3.16 13.30
N CYS A 36 2.38 2.40 12.47
CA CYS A 36 3.84 2.46 12.43
C CYS A 36 4.37 3.73 11.75
N SER A 37 3.74 4.16 10.66
CA SER A 37 4.20 5.31 9.87
C SER A 37 3.76 6.65 10.47
N GLY A 38 2.65 6.66 11.21
CA GLY A 38 1.98 7.89 11.66
C GLY A 38 1.10 8.53 10.58
N TYR A 39 0.97 7.92 9.39
CA TYR A 39 0.18 8.41 8.27
C TYR A 39 -0.91 7.39 7.87
N PRO A 40 -2.06 7.82 7.32
CA PRO A 40 -3.04 6.88 6.79
C PRO A 40 -2.51 6.13 5.56
N LEU A 41 -2.75 4.82 5.50
CA LEU A 41 -2.50 4.02 4.32
C LEU A 41 -3.69 4.07 3.35
N LEU A 42 -3.51 4.67 2.18
CA LEU A 42 -4.53 4.76 1.15
C LEU A 42 -4.41 3.62 0.16
N PHE A 43 -5.54 3.06 -0.30
CA PHE A 43 -5.59 2.01 -1.32
C PHE A 43 -6.41 2.45 -2.53
N PHE A 44 -5.88 2.19 -3.72
CA PHE A 44 -6.56 2.44 -4.99
C PHE A 44 -6.49 1.19 -5.87
N THR A 45 -7.51 0.98 -6.69
CA THR A 45 -7.49 -0.08 -7.72
C THR A 45 -7.61 0.54 -9.10
N ASN A 46 -7.09 -0.16 -10.10
CA ASN A 46 -7.24 0.25 -11.49
C ASN A 46 -8.51 -0.38 -12.08
N PRO A 47 -9.56 0.38 -12.44
CA PRO A 47 -10.79 -0.21 -13.00
C PRO A 47 -10.57 -0.99 -14.30
N LYS A 48 -9.49 -0.68 -15.04
CA LYS A 48 -9.10 -1.41 -16.27
C LYS A 48 -8.27 -2.66 -15.99
N ALA A 49 -7.72 -2.79 -14.79
CA ALA A 49 -6.96 -3.95 -14.34
C ALA A 49 -7.27 -4.22 -12.85
N PRO A 50 -8.44 -4.79 -12.51
CA PRO A 50 -8.90 -4.92 -11.12
C PRO A 50 -8.03 -5.81 -10.23
N SER A 51 -7.08 -6.55 -10.82
CA SER A 51 -6.07 -7.30 -10.08
C SER A 51 -4.97 -6.39 -9.52
N GLU A 52 -4.80 -5.17 -10.03
CA GLU A 52 -3.82 -4.20 -9.57
C GLU A 52 -4.35 -3.38 -8.40
N ILE A 53 -3.53 -3.27 -7.37
CA ILE A 53 -3.79 -2.46 -6.19
C ILE A 53 -2.59 -1.56 -5.99
N HIS A 54 -2.83 -0.28 -5.76
CA HIS A 54 -1.81 0.68 -5.41
C HIS A 54 -2.02 1.10 -3.96
N LEU A 55 -0.93 1.25 -3.22
CA LEU A 55 -0.95 1.85 -1.90
C LEU A 55 -0.11 3.11 -1.87
N ILE A 56 -0.55 4.07 -1.07
CA ILE A 56 0.13 5.36 -0.86
C ILE A 56 0.12 5.65 0.63
N THR A 57 1.27 5.96 1.19
CA THR A 57 1.41 6.40 2.60
C THR A 57 2.60 7.33 2.76
N GLY A 58 2.61 8.12 3.83
CA GLY A 58 3.78 8.88 4.25
C GLY A 58 4.70 8.05 5.14
N TRP A 59 5.95 8.49 5.24
CA TRP A 59 6.91 8.07 6.27
C TRP A 59 7.72 9.28 6.73
N GLU A 60 8.12 9.28 8.01
CA GLU A 60 9.00 10.34 8.56
C GLU A 60 10.37 10.37 7.87
N SER A 61 10.88 9.21 7.45
CA SER A 61 12.11 9.08 6.67
C SER A 61 12.20 7.74 5.94
N VAL A 62 13.19 7.62 5.04
CA VAL A 62 13.54 6.35 4.38
C VAL A 62 13.89 5.29 5.42
N GLU A 63 14.68 5.66 6.43
CA GLU A 63 15.15 4.74 7.48
C GLU A 63 13.98 4.23 8.34
N ALA A 64 12.98 5.07 8.62
CA ALA A 64 11.76 4.66 9.32
C ALA A 64 10.98 3.60 8.52
N HIS A 65 10.88 3.81 7.21
CA HIS A 65 10.25 2.85 6.31
C HIS A 65 11.05 1.54 6.20
N GLU A 66 12.38 1.60 6.08
CA GLU A 66 13.24 0.40 6.07
C GLU A 66 13.12 -0.39 7.37
N ALA A 67 13.03 0.30 8.52
CA ALA A 67 12.79 -0.33 9.81
C ALA A 67 11.44 -1.05 9.86
N TRP A 68 10.38 -0.46 9.31
CA TRP A 68 9.09 -1.15 9.12
C TRP A 68 9.25 -2.40 8.25
N ILE A 69 9.92 -2.29 7.10
CA ILE A 69 10.12 -3.42 6.18
C ILE A 69 10.80 -4.60 6.89
N ALA A 70 11.86 -4.32 7.66
CA ALA A 70 12.60 -5.32 8.42
C ALA A 70 11.85 -5.84 9.66
N GLY A 71 10.83 -5.12 10.13
CA GLY A 71 10.09 -5.40 11.34
C GLY A 71 9.22 -6.65 11.28
N GLU A 72 8.99 -7.26 12.45
CA GLU A 72 8.26 -8.52 12.58
C GLU A 72 6.82 -8.45 12.01
N ARG A 73 6.11 -7.34 12.27
CA ARG A 73 4.74 -7.11 11.77
C ARG A 73 4.67 -7.12 10.24
N ASN A 74 5.60 -6.43 9.57
CA ASN A 74 5.65 -6.43 8.10
C ASN A 74 6.05 -7.80 7.56
N GLN A 75 7.04 -8.47 8.18
CA GLN A 75 7.45 -9.81 7.77
C GLN A 75 6.32 -10.84 7.93
N GLU A 76 5.47 -10.69 8.95
CA GLU A 76 4.25 -11.50 9.08
C GLU A 76 3.27 -11.23 7.93
N LEU A 77 3.00 -9.95 7.63
CA LEU A 77 2.14 -9.57 6.52
C LEU A 77 2.66 -10.16 5.20
N LEU A 78 3.96 -10.03 4.89
CA LEU A 78 4.56 -10.60 3.69
C LEU A 78 4.33 -12.12 3.59
N ARG A 79 4.51 -12.87 4.69
CA ARG A 79 4.26 -14.32 4.70
C ARG A 79 2.80 -14.66 4.42
N VAL A 80 1.87 -13.94 5.04
CA VAL A 80 0.43 -14.21 4.90
C VAL A 80 -0.10 -13.77 3.52
N PHE A 81 0.46 -12.69 2.96
CA PHE A 81 0.12 -12.18 1.64
C PHE A 81 0.76 -12.95 0.49
N ALA A 82 1.90 -13.63 0.72
CA ALA A 82 2.65 -14.36 -0.29
C ALA A 82 1.81 -15.27 -1.22
N PRO A 83 0.80 -16.04 -0.75
CA PRO A 83 -0.02 -16.85 -1.66
C PRO A 83 -1.03 -16.03 -2.50
N PHE A 84 -1.32 -14.78 -2.14
CA PHE A 84 -2.39 -13.99 -2.73
C PHE A 84 -1.94 -12.83 -3.61
N ILE A 85 -0.75 -12.28 -3.38
CA ILE A 85 -0.28 -11.09 -4.11
C ILE A 85 1.16 -11.22 -4.61
N ASN A 86 1.45 -10.52 -5.70
CA ASN A 86 2.78 -10.15 -6.16
C ASN A 86 3.03 -8.69 -5.80
N ILE A 87 4.23 -8.36 -5.36
CA ILE A 87 4.70 -6.98 -5.27
C ILE A 87 5.29 -6.64 -6.63
N LEU A 88 4.67 -5.70 -7.36
CA LEU A 88 5.13 -5.28 -8.68
C LEU A 88 6.28 -4.27 -8.56
N GLY A 89 6.23 -3.41 -7.56
CA GLY A 89 7.25 -2.40 -7.32
C GLY A 89 6.87 -1.44 -6.21
N MET A 90 7.86 -0.71 -5.73
CA MET A 90 7.75 0.27 -4.66
C MET A 90 8.74 1.39 -4.96
N VAL A 91 8.29 2.64 -4.84
CA VAL A 91 9.12 3.83 -5.05
C VAL A 91 8.86 4.86 -3.96
N HIS A 92 9.87 5.68 -3.67
CA HIS A 92 9.70 6.90 -2.88
C HIS A 92 9.49 8.06 -3.82
N LEU A 93 8.42 8.81 -3.59
CA LEU A 93 8.10 10.02 -4.33
C LEU A 93 8.57 11.22 -3.51
N ASP A 94 9.19 12.19 -4.19
CA ASP A 94 9.50 13.51 -3.63
C ASP A 94 8.23 14.38 -3.63
N ILE A 95 7.24 13.91 -2.88
CA ILE A 95 5.94 14.52 -2.68
C ILE A 95 5.69 14.48 -1.19
N ASP A 96 5.31 15.61 -0.62
CA ASP A 96 4.81 15.67 0.75
C ASP A 96 3.46 14.96 0.84
N PHE A 97 3.39 13.91 1.67
CA PHE A 97 2.19 13.10 1.82
C PHE A 97 0.99 13.94 2.31
N GLU A 98 1.22 14.98 3.13
CA GLU A 98 0.14 15.84 3.62
C GLU A 98 -0.56 16.61 2.49
N ARG A 99 0.04 16.67 1.30
CA ARG A 99 -0.57 17.26 0.10
C ARG A 99 -1.43 16.27 -0.69
N ILE A 100 -1.43 14.99 -0.32
CA ILE A 100 -2.30 13.96 -0.91
C ILE A 100 -3.64 14.00 -0.16
N PRO A 101 -4.78 14.21 -0.86
CA PRO A 101 -6.08 14.26 -0.20
C PRO A 101 -6.45 12.89 0.39
N ASN A 102 -6.68 12.85 1.70
CA ASN A 102 -7.06 11.62 2.42
C ASN A 102 -8.53 11.21 2.16
N ASP A 103 -9.33 12.11 1.57
CA ASP A 103 -10.71 11.90 1.14
C ASP A 103 -10.84 11.67 -0.37
N ALA A 104 -9.71 11.47 -1.07
CA ALA A 104 -9.72 11.17 -2.50
C ALA A 104 -10.43 9.83 -2.78
N GLU A 105 -11.55 9.88 -3.51
CA GLU A 105 -12.27 8.68 -3.94
C GLU A 105 -11.64 8.01 -5.18
N SER A 106 -10.83 8.75 -5.95
CA SER A 106 -10.18 8.22 -7.16
C SER A 106 -8.90 8.97 -7.51
N MET A 107 -8.01 8.29 -8.23
CA MET A 107 -6.80 8.86 -8.81
C MET A 107 -6.81 8.63 -10.32
N ILE A 108 -6.55 9.67 -11.10
CA ILE A 108 -6.63 9.64 -12.56
C ILE A 108 -5.25 9.90 -13.15
N CYS A 109 -4.77 8.96 -13.95
CA CYS A 109 -3.59 9.16 -14.79
C CYS A 109 -3.98 9.97 -16.04
N ILE A 110 -3.44 11.18 -16.17
CA ILE A 110 -3.63 12.05 -17.33
C ILE A 110 -2.39 11.96 -18.22
N GLY A 111 -2.55 11.34 -19.39
CA GLY A 111 -1.47 11.13 -20.36
C GLY A 111 -0.86 9.73 -20.26
N ARG A 112 -0.84 9.02 -21.38
CA ARG A 112 0.01 7.85 -21.63
C ARG A 112 0.88 8.15 -22.84
#